data_AF-A0A1V6CNY6-F1
#
_entry.id   AF-A0A1V6CNY6-F1
#
_cell.length_a   1.000
_cell.length_b   1.000
_cell.length_c   1.000
_cell.angle_alpha   90.00
_cell.angle_beta   90.00
_cell.angle_gamma   90.00
#
_symmetry.space_group_name_H-M   'P 1'
#
loop_
_entity.id
_entity.type
_entity.pdbx_description
1 polymer ?
#
loop_
_entity_poly.entity_id
_entity_poly.type
_entity_poly.pdbx_seq_one_letter_code
_entity_poly.pdbx_strand_id
1 'polypeptide(L)'
;MVHNYDQLIREHRLVPQSRCDSEVLALLMARCPGTISQRSAWMASQALGDMALLGIWRRPARLLVSRRGRPLHFGQTNAGFYFASLPEGLPGQAKQVIDRSTRVLVYDGTGLQLESKPIRL
;
A
#
# COMPACT_ATOMS: atom_id res chain seq x y z
N MET A 1 -2.26 8.07 -10.27
CA MET A 1 -1.69 9.43 -10.30
C MET A 1 -2.31 10.19 -9.15
N VAL A 2 -1.48 10.75 -8.28
CA VAL A 2 -1.91 11.61 -7.18
C VAL A 2 -1.96 13.03 -7.71
N HIS A 3 -3.13 13.65 -7.71
CA HIS A 3 -3.35 14.93 -8.39
C HIS A 3 -2.83 16.14 -7.58
N ASN A 4 -2.63 15.99 -6.28
CA ASN A 4 -2.21 17.07 -5.38
C ASN A 4 -0.78 16.92 -4.86
N TYR A 5 0.11 16.20 -5.57
CA TYR A 5 1.46 15.93 -5.10
C TYR A 5 2.27 17.22 -4.79
N ASP A 6 2.13 18.28 -5.59
CA ASP A 6 2.80 19.57 -5.33
C ASP A 6 2.32 20.24 -4.04
N GLN A 7 1.03 20.15 -3.75
CA GLN A 7 0.45 20.66 -2.51
C GLN A 7 1.01 19.89 -1.31
N LEU A 8 1.02 18.55 -1.39
CA LEU A 8 1.56 17.68 -0.34
C LEU A 8 3.04 17.94 -0.06
N ILE A 9 3.84 18.20 -1.10
CA ILE A 9 5.26 18.57 -0.95
C ILE A 9 5.40 19.84 -0.12
N ARG A 10 4.63 20.88 -0.44
CA ARG A 10 4.71 22.18 0.27
C ARG A 10 4.20 22.08 1.71
N GLU A 11 3.00 21.53 1.91
CA GLU A 11 2.34 21.48 3.22
C GLU A 11 3.13 20.64 4.21
N HIS A 12 3.68 19.51 3.77
CA HIS A 12 4.43 18.63 4.63
C HIS A 12 5.94 18.89 4.59
N ARG A 13 6.44 19.85 3.80
CA ARG A 13 7.88 20.14 3.61
C ARG A 13 8.68 18.91 3.17
N LEU A 14 8.16 18.16 2.19
CA LEU A 14 8.81 16.95 1.66
C LEU A 14 9.96 17.36 0.73
N VAL A 15 10.99 16.53 0.64
CA VAL A 15 12.16 16.76 -0.21
C VAL A 15 12.36 15.55 -1.14
N PRO A 16 11.44 15.32 -2.11
CA PRO A 16 11.55 14.20 -3.03
C PRO A 16 12.81 14.32 -3.89
N GLN A 17 13.42 13.19 -4.21
CA GLN A 17 14.60 13.08 -5.06
C GLN A 17 14.24 12.68 -6.51
N SER A 18 12.98 12.35 -6.76
CA SER A 18 12.43 12.00 -8.05
C SER A 18 11.17 12.82 -8.38
N ARG A 19 10.66 12.66 -9.61
CA ARG A 19 9.39 13.25 -10.06
C ARG A 19 8.20 12.30 -9.87
N CYS A 20 8.37 11.23 -9.10
CA CYS A 20 7.33 10.23 -8.90
C CYS A 20 6.39 10.62 -7.77
N ASP A 21 5.08 10.59 -8.02
CA ASP A 21 4.05 10.78 -7.00
C ASP A 21 4.12 9.71 -5.89
N SER A 22 4.54 8.49 -6.23
CA SER A 22 4.77 7.40 -5.28
C SER A 22 5.83 7.73 -4.21
N GLU A 23 6.85 8.52 -4.54
CA GLU A 23 7.86 8.96 -3.56
C GLU A 23 7.26 9.94 -2.55
N VAL A 24 6.41 10.87 -3.02
CA VAL A 24 5.69 11.81 -2.16
C VAL A 24 4.83 11.04 -1.14
N LEU A 25 4.11 10.00 -1.58
CA LEU A 25 3.33 9.14 -0.68
C LEU A 25 4.20 8.40 0.34
N ALA A 26 5.37 7.88 -0.09
CA ALA A 26 6.30 7.21 0.81
C ALA A 26 6.86 8.17 1.89
N LEU A 27 7.22 9.40 1.49
CA LEU A 27 7.70 10.43 2.42
C LEU A 27 6.59 10.87 3.40
N LEU A 28 5.34 10.95 2.97
CA LEU A 28 4.19 11.18 3.86
C LEU A 28 4.07 10.06 4.90
N MET A 29 4.10 8.80 4.46
CA MET A 29 4.06 7.66 5.38
C MET A 29 5.22 7.69 6.39
N ALA A 30 6.41 8.12 5.99
CA ALA A 30 7.56 8.23 6.88
C ALA A 30 7.39 9.28 7.98
N ARG A 31 6.64 10.36 7.71
CA ARG A 31 6.37 11.45 8.69
C ARG A 31 5.27 11.13 9.69
N CYS A 32 4.31 10.29 9.33
CA CYS A 32 3.19 9.95 10.20
C CYS A 32 3.64 8.95 11.30
N PRO A 33 3.35 9.20 12.60
CA PRO A 33 3.52 8.21 13.64
C PRO A 33 2.48 7.08 13.55
N GLY A 34 2.66 6.01 14.32
CA GLY A 34 1.72 4.89 14.39
C GLY A 34 2.16 3.64 13.62
N THR A 35 1.23 2.70 13.45
CA THR A 35 1.45 1.46 12.69
C THR A 35 1.54 1.71 11.19
N ILE A 36 2.09 0.77 10.41
CA ILE A 36 2.19 0.90 8.95
C ILE A 36 0.80 1.09 8.31
N SER A 37 -0.22 0.37 8.80
CA SER A 37 -1.61 0.52 8.34
C SER A 37 -2.19 1.90 8.66
N GLN A 38 -1.95 2.44 9.85
CA GLN A 38 -2.38 3.80 10.22
C GLN A 38 -1.71 4.87 9.37
N ARG A 39 -0.40 4.76 9.15
CA ARG A 39 0.36 5.67 8.28
C ARG A 39 -0.14 5.62 6.85
N SER A 40 -0.45 4.42 6.35
CA SER A 40 -1.02 4.23 5.01
C SER A 40 -2.41 4.84 4.90
N ALA A 41 -3.26 4.67 5.92
CA ALA A 41 -4.60 5.24 5.93
C ALA A 41 -4.56 6.77 5.96
N TRP A 42 -3.69 7.33 6.81
CA TRP A 42 -3.46 8.76 6.88
C TRP A 42 -2.92 9.32 5.55
N MET A 43 -1.90 8.68 4.97
CA MET A 43 -1.39 9.10 3.66
C MET A 43 -2.48 9.07 2.58
N ALA A 44 -3.29 8.00 2.55
CA ALA A 44 -4.38 7.91 1.59
C ALA A 44 -5.41 9.04 1.78
N SER A 45 -5.73 9.42 3.03
CA SER A 45 -6.66 10.53 3.28
C SER A 45 -6.14 11.90 2.83
N GLN A 46 -4.81 12.07 2.71
CA GLN A 46 -4.21 13.30 2.17
C GLN A 46 -4.18 13.32 0.64
N ALA A 47 -4.05 12.16 -0.01
CA ALA A 47 -3.89 12.06 -1.45
C ALA A 47 -5.23 12.28 -2.19
N LEU A 48 -5.22 13.07 -3.26
CA LEU A 48 -6.33 13.17 -4.21
C LEU A 48 -6.10 12.24 -5.41
N GLY A 49 -7.05 11.35 -5.66
CA GLY A 49 -7.03 10.40 -6.77
C GLY A 49 -6.97 8.93 -6.35
N ASP A 50 -7.14 8.08 -7.34
CA ASP A 50 -7.12 6.63 -7.16
C ASP A 50 -5.69 6.07 -7.07
N MET A 51 -5.52 5.08 -6.21
CA MET A 51 -4.25 4.42 -5.92
C MET A 51 -4.39 2.90 -5.72
N ALA A 52 -3.34 2.19 -6.12
CA ALA A 52 -3.05 0.82 -5.69
C ALA A 52 -1.57 0.82 -5.30
N LEU A 53 -1.28 0.47 -4.05
CA LEU A 53 0.05 0.61 -3.47
C LEU A 53 0.45 -0.66 -2.73
N LEU A 54 1.64 -1.17 -3.06
CA LEU A 54 2.36 -2.19 -2.32
C LEU A 54 3.59 -1.55 -1.69
N GLY A 55 3.84 -1.82 -0.41
CA GLY A 55 5.02 -1.32 0.30
C GLY A 55 5.69 -2.44 1.09
N ILE A 56 7.02 -2.48 1.08
CA ILE A 56 7.80 -3.51 1.76
C ILE A 56 8.61 -2.88 2.89
N TRP A 57 8.47 -3.43 4.10
CA TRP A 57 9.34 -3.11 5.24
C TRP A 57 10.22 -4.32 5.52
N ARG A 58 11.52 -4.08 5.73
CA ARG A 58 12.50 -5.16 5.85
C ARG A 58 12.59 -5.80 7.24
N ARG A 59 12.38 -5.03 8.32
CA ARG A 59 12.64 -5.50 9.70
C ARG A 59 11.53 -5.10 10.69
N PRO A 60 10.69 -6.06 11.14
CA PRO A 60 10.50 -7.37 10.54
C PRO A 60 9.93 -7.26 9.11
N ALA A 61 10.01 -8.33 8.32
CA ALA A 61 9.51 -8.33 6.95
C ALA A 61 7.97 -8.15 6.93
N ARG A 62 7.49 -7.08 6.32
CA ARG A 62 6.06 -6.76 6.20
C ARG A 62 5.71 -6.28 4.80
N LEU A 63 4.52 -6.65 4.33
CA LEU A 63 3.93 -6.19 3.08
C LEU A 63 2.67 -5.38 3.37
N LEU A 64 2.72 -4.09 3.06
CA LEU A 64 1.56 -3.21 3.01
C LEU A 64 0.82 -3.44 1.70
N VAL A 65 -0.50 -3.54 1.78
CA VAL A 65 -1.41 -3.61 0.63
C VAL A 65 -2.49 -2.56 0.82
N SER A 66 -2.52 -1.56 -0.06
CA SER A 66 -3.49 -0.46 -0.02
C SER A 66 -4.16 -0.27 -1.39
N ARG A 67 -5.48 -0.16 -1.40
CA ARG A 67 -6.28 0.00 -2.62
C ARG A 67 -7.35 1.06 -2.42
N ARG A 68 -7.44 2.00 -3.36
CA ARG A 68 -8.55 2.95 -3.54
C ARG A 68 -8.74 3.24 -5.02
N GLY A 69 -9.79 2.69 -5.62
CA GLY A 69 -10.18 2.94 -7.02
C GLY A 69 -9.36 2.18 -8.08
N ARG A 70 -8.02 2.12 -7.97
CA ARG A 70 -7.20 1.39 -8.96
C ARG A 70 -7.34 -0.14 -8.81
N PRO A 71 -7.26 -0.92 -9.91
CA PRO A 71 -7.26 -2.37 -9.84
C PRO A 71 -6.08 -2.92 -9.03
N LEU A 72 -6.39 -3.83 -8.11
CA LEU A 72 -5.41 -4.63 -7.39
C LEU A 72 -6.04 -5.99 -7.05
N HIS A 73 -5.36 -7.03 -7.48
CA HIS A 73 -5.75 -8.42 -7.33
C HIS A 73 -4.68 -9.19 -6.56
N PHE A 74 -5.07 -10.34 -6.02
CA PHE A 74 -4.15 -11.27 -5.43
C PHE A 74 -4.50 -12.73 -5.76
N GLY A 75 -3.46 -13.53 -5.96
CA GLY A 75 -3.52 -14.99 -6.02
C GLY A 75 -2.85 -15.57 -4.78
N GLN A 76 -3.36 -16.69 -4.28
CA GLN A 76 -2.79 -17.38 -3.12
C GLN A 76 -2.50 -18.83 -3.50
N THR A 77 -1.28 -19.27 -3.18
CA THR A 77 -0.86 -20.68 -3.28
C THR A 77 -0.18 -21.10 -1.99
N ASN A 78 0.24 -22.37 -1.91
CA ASN A 78 1.07 -22.85 -0.80
C ASN A 78 2.43 -22.14 -0.72
N ALA A 79 2.91 -21.54 -1.82
CA ALA A 79 4.16 -20.77 -1.85
C ALA A 79 3.99 -19.32 -1.35
N GLY A 80 2.75 -18.83 -1.22
CA GLY A 80 2.47 -17.50 -0.67
C GLY A 80 1.46 -16.69 -1.48
N PHE A 81 1.47 -15.38 -1.24
CA PHE A 81 0.60 -14.39 -1.88
C PHE A 81 1.31 -13.68 -3.03
N TYR A 82 0.60 -13.54 -4.15
CA TYR A 82 1.04 -12.84 -5.35
C TYR A 82 0.07 -11.70 -5.61
N PHE A 83 0.58 -10.51 -5.91
CA PHE A 83 -0.24 -9.32 -6.13
C PHE A 83 0.03 -8.74 -7.51
N ALA A 84 -1.03 -8.33 -8.20
CA ALA A 84 -0.92 -7.74 -9.53
C ALA A 84 -2.08 -6.78 -9.81
N SER A 85 -1.87 -5.81 -10.70
CA SER A 85 -2.94 -4.92 -11.16
C SER A 85 -3.95 -5.63 -12.06
N LEU A 86 -3.50 -6.63 -12.81
CA LEU A 86 -4.33 -7.48 -13.66
C LEU A 86 -4.50 -8.87 -13.02
N PRO A 87 -5.70 -9.48 -13.12
CA PRO A 87 -5.92 -10.83 -12.59
C PRO A 87 -5.22 -11.90 -13.44
N GLU A 88 -5.01 -11.66 -14.73
CA GLU A 88 -4.33 -12.60 -15.63
C GLU A 88 -2.87 -12.79 -15.20
N GLY A 89 -2.44 -14.05 -15.09
CA GLY A 89 -1.08 -14.40 -14.66
C GLY A 89 -0.89 -14.53 -13.15
N LEU A 90 -1.91 -14.21 -12.34
CA LEU A 90 -1.88 -14.59 -10.92
C LEU A 90 -2.08 -16.11 -10.77
N PRO A 91 -1.27 -16.78 -9.93
CA PRO A 91 -1.45 -18.20 -9.69
C PRO A 91 -2.68 -18.48 -8.83
N GLY A 92 -3.26 -19.66 -9.00
CA GLY A 92 -4.48 -20.07 -8.31
C GLY A 92 -5.70 -19.28 -8.78
N GLN A 93 -6.68 -19.12 -7.89
CA GLN A 93 -7.88 -18.32 -8.18
C GLN A 93 -7.62 -16.86 -7.80
N ALA A 94 -7.51 -15.99 -8.81
CA ALA A 94 -7.35 -14.56 -8.58
C ALA A 94 -8.58 -13.97 -7.86
N LYS A 95 -8.33 -13.19 -6.81
CA LYS A 95 -9.33 -12.46 -6.03
C LYS A 95 -8.99 -10.99 -6.04
N GLN A 96 -10.00 -10.14 -5.88
CA GLN A 96 -9.78 -8.70 -5.81
C GLN A 96 -9.45 -8.28 -4.38
N VAL A 97 -8.48 -7.37 -4.21
CA VAL A 97 -8.27 -6.70 -2.92
C VAL A 97 -9.47 -5.79 -2.66
N ILE A 98 -9.97 -5.79 -1.42
CA ILE A 98 -11.12 -4.95 -1.03
C ILE A 98 -10.80 -3.48 -1.32
N ASP A 99 -11.68 -2.81 -2.05
CA ASP A 99 -11.51 -1.39 -2.38
C ASP A 99 -11.63 -0.51 -1.13
N ARG A 100 -11.03 0.69 -1.18
CA ARG A 100 -10.94 1.64 -0.06
C ARG A 100 -10.46 0.96 1.21
N SER A 101 -9.39 0.16 1.11
CA SER A 101 -8.83 -0.53 2.26
C SER A 101 -7.30 -0.51 2.28
N THR A 102 -6.73 -0.53 3.47
CA THR A 102 -5.31 -0.78 3.70
C THR A 102 -5.10 -1.86 4.75
N ARG A 103 -4.13 -2.74 4.53
CA ARG A 103 -3.79 -3.86 5.43
C ARG A 103 -2.30 -4.17 5.36
N VAL A 104 -1.80 -4.80 6.42
CA VAL A 104 -0.40 -5.24 6.51
C VAL A 104 -0.37 -6.74 6.67
N LEU A 105 0.50 -7.39 5.90
CA LEU A 105 0.89 -8.78 6.07
C LEU A 105 2.26 -8.84 6.72
N VAL A 106 2.46 -9.69 7.72
CA VAL A 106 3.75 -9.95 8.35
C VAL A 106 4.29 -11.28 7.87
N TYR A 107 5.56 -11.33 7.54
CA TYR A 107 6.25 -12.59 7.26
C TYR A 107 6.80 -13.17 8.57
N ASP A 108 6.33 -14.37 8.93
CA ASP A 108 6.71 -15.07 10.17
C ASP A 108 7.88 -16.05 10.01
N GLY A 109 8.48 -16.11 8.80
CA GLY A 109 9.51 -17.09 8.43
C GLY A 109 8.98 -18.29 7.64
N THR A 110 7.66 -18.50 7.62
CA THR A 110 7.01 -19.59 6.87
C THR A 110 6.00 -19.07 5.86
N GLY A 111 5.37 -17.93 6.14
CA GLY A 111 4.37 -17.34 5.26
C GLY A 111 3.99 -15.92 5.65
N LEU A 112 3.10 -15.33 4.85
CA LEU A 112 2.51 -14.02 5.12
C LEU A 112 1.22 -14.19 5.91
N GLN A 113 1.16 -13.62 7.11
CA GLN A 113 -0.01 -13.60 7.98
C GLN A 113 -0.61 -12.20 8.05
N LEU A 114 -1.91 -12.09 8.27
CA LEU A 114 -2.54 -10.80 8.52
C LEU A 114 -2.06 -10.22 9.85
N GLU A 115 -1.47 -9.02 9.83
CA GLU A 115 -1.08 -8.30 11.05
C GLU A 115 -2.31 -7.84 11.83
N SER A 116 -3.33 -7.35 11.11
CA SER A 116 -4.54 -6.77 11.67
C SER A 116 -5.71 -6.82 10.69
N LYS A 117 -6.90 -6.48 11.17
CA LYS A 117 -8.04 -6.16 10.31
C LYS A 117 -7.70 -4.97 9.39
N PRO A 118 -8.27 -4.91 8.17
CA PRO A 118 -8.06 -3.79 7.27
C PRO A 118 -8.64 -2.49 7.84
N ILE A 119 -7.98 -1.36 7.57
CA ILE A 119 -8.50 -0.01 7.82
C ILE A 119 -9.20 0.48 6.54
N ARG A 120 -10.38 1.09 6.69
CA ARG A 120 -11.10 1.71 5.57
C ARG A 120 -10.50 3.07 5.23
N LEU A 121 -10.33 3.34 3.94
CA LEU A 121 -9.76 4.57 3.37
C LEU A 121 -10.82 5.58 2.93
#